data_AF-A0A520D2J5-F1
#
_entry.id   AF-A0A520D2J5-F1
#
_cell.length_a   1.000
_cell.length_b   1.000
_cell.length_c   1.000
_cell.angle_alpha   90.00
_cell.angle_beta   90.00
_cell.angle_gamma   90.00
#
_symmetry.space_group_name_H-M   'P 1'
#
loop_
_entity.id
_entity.type
_entity.pdbx_description
1 polymer ?
#
loop_
_entity_poly.entity_id
_entity_poly.type
_entity_poly.pdbx_seq_one_letter_code
_entity_poly.pdbx_strand_id
1 'polypeptide(L)'
;MFRRLMLVLALTSTACTPLSARDLVLLDVVDRDSGQTLPEYRHRGEDWIAGVPGHRYSVRLTNNTGERVLVVLSVDGVNAVTGQTAAPSQGGYVLEPWETAEIAGWRKSLDDIAQFVFTDLPDSYAARTGRPADVGVVGVAVFREREVRPVYA
;
A
#
# COMPACT_ATOMS: atom_id res chain seq x y z
N MET A 1 -38.09 29.62 -54.59
CA MET A 1 -37.81 29.90 -53.16
C MET A 1 -36.93 28.77 -52.62
N PHE A 2 -35.76 29.12 -52.06
CA PHE A 2 -34.64 28.21 -51.78
C PHE A 2 -34.96 27.20 -50.66
N ARG A 3 -34.77 25.90 -50.93
CA ARG A 3 -34.83 24.81 -49.93
C ARG A 3 -33.42 24.61 -49.35
N ARG A 4 -33.19 25.10 -48.13
CA ARG A 4 -31.92 24.96 -47.41
C ARG A 4 -31.75 23.52 -46.92
N LEU A 5 -30.71 22.84 -47.41
CA LEU A 5 -30.24 21.55 -46.92
C LEU A 5 -29.33 21.81 -45.71
N MET A 6 -29.76 21.52 -44.48
CA MET A 6 -28.88 21.52 -43.31
C MET A 6 -28.15 20.17 -43.24
N LEU A 7 -26.84 20.20 -43.45
CA LEU A 7 -25.93 19.10 -43.18
C LEU A 7 -25.56 19.17 -41.67
N VAL A 8 -25.99 18.19 -40.88
CA VAL A 8 -25.59 18.07 -39.47
C VAL A 8 -24.35 17.18 -39.42
N LEU A 9 -23.20 17.79 -39.12
CA LEU A 9 -21.94 17.08 -38.89
C LEU A 9 -21.89 16.65 -37.42
N ALA A 10 -22.15 15.38 -37.15
CA ALA A 10 -22.03 14.80 -35.82
C ALA A 10 -20.54 14.58 -35.49
N LEU A 11 -19.95 15.49 -34.70
CA LEU A 11 -18.65 15.28 -34.08
C LEU A 11 -18.82 14.23 -32.97
N THR A 12 -18.44 12.97 -33.24
CA THR A 12 -18.30 11.95 -32.22
C THR A 12 -16.99 12.18 -31.47
N SER A 13 -17.05 12.94 -30.37
CA SER A 13 -15.94 13.06 -29.43
C SER A 13 -15.78 11.74 -28.67
N THR A 14 -14.83 10.90 -29.12
CA THR A 14 -14.33 9.76 -28.34
C THR A 14 -13.61 10.30 -27.10
N ALA A 15 -14.30 10.30 -25.96
CA ALA A 15 -13.67 10.54 -24.67
C ALA A 15 -12.74 9.35 -24.36
N CYS A 16 -11.44 9.53 -24.57
CA CYS A 16 -10.43 8.64 -24.00
C CYS A 16 -10.44 8.85 -22.48
N THR A 17 -11.16 8.00 -21.74
CA THR A 17 -10.94 7.88 -20.30
C THR A 17 -9.56 7.27 -20.09
N PRO A 18 -8.67 7.86 -19.30
CA PRO A 18 -7.40 7.23 -18.97
C PRO A 18 -7.68 5.89 -18.28
N LEU A 19 -7.08 4.81 -18.79
CA LEU A 19 -7.07 3.53 -18.12
C LEU A 19 -6.21 3.71 -16.85
N SER A 20 -6.83 3.98 -15.70
CA SER A 20 -6.08 4.00 -14.44
C SER A 20 -5.51 2.61 -14.23
N ALA A 21 -4.19 2.49 -14.19
CA ALA A 21 -3.56 1.27 -13.71
C ALA A 21 -4.07 1.06 -12.27
N ARG A 22 -4.75 -0.06 -12.02
CA ARG A 22 -5.13 -0.43 -10.65
C ARG A 22 -3.88 -0.82 -9.89
N ASP A 23 -3.78 -0.37 -8.65
CA ASP A 23 -2.72 -0.83 -7.76
C ASP A 23 -2.79 -2.34 -7.58
N LEU A 24 -1.63 -3.00 -7.66
CA LEU A 24 -1.55 -4.45 -7.51
C LEU A 24 -1.99 -4.89 -6.11
N VAL A 25 -1.70 -4.06 -5.12
CA VAL A 25 -2.07 -4.27 -3.72
C VAL A 25 -2.67 -2.98 -3.20
N LEU A 26 -3.87 -3.07 -2.63
CA LEU A 26 -4.45 -1.99 -1.83
C LEU A 26 -3.83 -2.03 -0.43
N LEU A 27 -3.50 -0.85 0.08
CA LEU A 27 -3.00 -0.65 1.43
C LEU A 27 -4.03 0.18 2.20
N ASP A 28 -4.56 -0.37 3.28
CA ASP A 28 -5.39 0.36 4.24
C ASP A 28 -4.69 0.37 5.61
N VAL A 29 -4.89 1.44 6.39
CA VAL A 29 -4.54 1.44 7.82
C VAL A 29 -5.80 1.29 8.65
N VAL A 30 -5.82 0.32 9.55
CA VAL A 30 -6.99 -0.07 10.34
C VAL A 30 -6.72 0.23 11.82
N ASP A 31 -7.61 0.97 12.46
CA ASP A 31 -7.58 1.15 13.91
C ASP A 31 -7.95 -0.19 14.59
N ARG A 32 -7.06 -0.69 15.44
CA ARG A 32 -7.18 -2.04 16.01
C ARG A 32 -8.21 -2.16 17.12
N ASP A 33 -8.62 -1.03 17.70
CA ASP A 33 -9.57 -1.04 18.80
C ASP A 33 -11.02 -0.98 18.27
N SER A 34 -11.25 -0.26 17.17
CA SER A 34 -12.56 -0.11 16.51
C SER A 34 -12.75 -1.03 15.29
N GLY A 35 -11.67 -1.55 14.71
CA GLY A 35 -11.67 -2.32 13.45
C GLY A 35 -11.99 -1.50 12.20
N GLN A 36 -12.09 -0.17 12.32
CA GLN A 36 -12.41 0.71 11.21
C GLN A 36 -11.14 1.08 10.43
N THR A 37 -11.26 1.16 9.11
CA THR A 37 -10.23 1.78 8.27
C THR A 37 -10.16 3.26 8.60
N LEU A 38 -8.94 3.76 8.84
CA LEU A 38 -8.70 5.17 9.09
C LEU A 38 -8.94 5.96 7.81
N PRO A 39 -9.63 7.11 7.88
CA PRO A 39 -9.85 7.95 6.71
C PRO A 39 -8.54 8.57 6.23
N GLU A 40 -8.35 8.57 4.92
CA GLU A 40 -7.24 9.24 4.26
C GLU A 40 -7.59 10.70 3.92
N TYR A 41 -6.63 11.59 4.12
CA TYR A 41 -6.71 13.02 3.86
C TYR A 41 -5.63 13.39 2.84
N ARG A 42 -6.04 13.77 1.63
CA ARG A 42 -5.11 14.26 0.60
C ARG A 42 -4.61 15.66 0.97
N HIS A 43 -3.30 15.82 1.13
CA HIS A 43 -2.67 17.13 1.36
C HIS A 43 -1.34 17.22 0.59
N ARG A 44 -1.16 18.28 -0.21
CA ARG A 44 0.07 18.54 -1.00
C ARG A 44 0.53 17.38 -1.90
N GLY A 45 -0.41 16.58 -2.39
CA GLY A 45 -0.11 15.44 -3.28
C GLY A 45 0.10 14.12 -2.53
N GLU A 46 0.16 14.14 -1.21
CA GLU A 46 0.36 12.98 -0.35
C GLU A 46 -0.93 12.59 0.36
N ASP A 47 -1.07 11.31 0.68
CA ASP A 47 -2.18 10.78 1.47
C ASP A 47 -1.75 10.67 2.93
N TRP A 48 -2.54 11.28 3.82
CA TRP A 48 -2.27 11.35 5.25
C TRP A 48 -3.37 10.64 6.03
N ILE A 49 -2.98 9.97 7.11
CA ILE A 49 -3.92 9.45 8.10
C ILE A 49 -3.75 10.22 9.41
N ALA A 50 -4.85 10.41 10.15
CA ALA A 50 -4.77 11.00 11.48
C ALA A 50 -4.40 9.91 12.50
N GLY A 51 -3.19 10.00 13.05
CA GLY A 51 -2.76 9.17 14.18
C GLY A 51 -3.19 9.75 15.52
N VAL A 52 -3.70 8.90 16.43
CA VAL A 52 -3.97 9.29 17.82
C VAL A 52 -2.91 8.64 18.71
N PRO A 53 -2.09 9.41 19.45
CA PRO A 53 -1.05 8.84 20.30
C PRO A 53 -1.57 7.74 21.24
N GLY A 54 -0.87 6.61 21.29
CA GLY A 54 -1.23 5.43 22.07
C GLY A 54 -2.19 4.46 21.37
N HIS A 55 -2.85 4.85 20.28
CA HIS A 55 -3.71 3.94 19.52
C HIS A 55 -2.90 2.94 18.72
N ARG A 56 -3.38 1.69 18.74
CA ARG A 56 -2.82 0.59 17.95
C ARG A 56 -3.45 0.58 16.57
N TYR A 57 -2.65 0.26 15.57
CA TYR A 57 -3.14 0.07 14.21
C TYR A 57 -2.57 -1.20 13.58
N SER A 58 -3.18 -1.62 12.50
CA SER A 58 -2.66 -2.62 11.58
C SER A 58 -2.64 -2.08 10.16
N VAL A 59 -1.78 -2.66 9.33
CA VAL A 59 -1.76 -2.42 7.89
C VAL A 59 -2.47 -3.60 7.22
N ARG A 60 -3.58 -3.33 6.55
CA ARG A 60 -4.30 -4.32 5.75
C ARG A 60 -3.84 -4.23 4.30
N LEU A 61 -3.38 -5.35 3.76
CA LEU A 61 -2.86 -5.48 2.41
C LEU A 61 -3.78 -6.42 1.63
N THR A 62 -4.36 -5.94 0.53
CA THR A 62 -5.25 -6.74 -0.32
C THR A 62 -4.68 -6.85 -1.72
N ASN A 63 -4.36 -8.07 -2.15
CA ASN A 63 -3.95 -8.35 -3.52
C ASN A 63 -5.15 -8.18 -4.46
N ASN A 64 -5.05 -7.28 -5.45
CA ASN A 64 -6.08 -7.02 -6.45
C ASN A 64 -5.81 -7.73 -7.78
N THR A 65 -4.98 -8.78 -7.76
CA THR A 65 -4.57 -9.53 -8.94
C THR A 65 -4.90 -11.02 -8.80
N GLY A 66 -4.98 -11.68 -9.96
CA GLY A 66 -5.11 -13.14 -10.04
C GLY A 66 -3.77 -13.89 -9.91
N GLU A 67 -2.70 -13.19 -9.54
CA GLU A 67 -1.34 -13.72 -9.43
C GLU A 67 -0.84 -13.56 -8.01
N ARG A 68 0.17 -14.33 -7.64
CA ARG A 68 0.88 -14.15 -6.38
C ARG A 68 1.79 -12.93 -6.44
N VAL A 69 1.81 -12.16 -5.37
CA VAL A 69 2.66 -10.97 -5.25
C VAL A 69 3.48 -10.98 -3.98
N LEU A 70 4.72 -10.49 -4.07
CA LEU A 70 5.55 -10.16 -2.92
C LEU A 70 5.33 -8.70 -2.54
N VAL A 71 5.07 -8.45 -1.25
CA VAL A 71 4.86 -7.12 -0.67
C VAL A 71 5.92 -6.88 0.40
N VAL A 72 6.86 -5.97 0.11
CA VAL A 72 7.83 -5.49 1.09
C VAL A 72 7.22 -4.30 1.81
N LEU A 73 6.68 -4.54 3.01
CA LEU A 73 6.06 -3.52 3.85
C LEU A 73 7.10 -2.78 4.68
N SER A 74 7.05 -1.45 4.62
CA SER A 74 7.82 -0.55 5.48
C SER A 74 6.89 0.30 6.34
N VAL A 75 7.25 0.44 7.61
CA VAL A 75 6.67 1.37 8.57
C VAL A 75 7.81 2.14 9.21
N ASP A 76 7.77 3.47 9.18
CA ASP A 76 8.82 4.36 9.68
C ASP A 76 10.21 4.06 9.08
N GLY A 77 10.25 3.68 7.79
CA GLY A 77 11.49 3.28 7.11
C GLY A 77 12.05 1.92 7.58
N VAL A 78 11.29 1.14 8.37
CA VAL A 78 11.69 -0.18 8.88
C VAL A 78 10.87 -1.27 8.21
N ASN A 79 11.53 -2.34 7.74
CA ASN A 79 10.88 -3.51 7.16
C ASN A 79 10.07 -4.25 8.24
N ALA A 80 8.78 -4.47 8.00
CA ALA A 80 7.86 -5.09 8.97
C ALA A 80 8.19 -6.57 9.27
N VAL A 81 8.88 -7.26 8.36
CA VAL A 81 9.30 -8.66 8.55
C VAL A 81 10.63 -8.76 9.27
N THR A 82 11.64 -7.97 8.86
CA THR A 82 13.02 -8.15 9.34
C THR A 82 13.41 -7.19 10.47
N GLY A 83 12.68 -6.09 10.68
CA GLY A 83 13.06 -5.04 11.64
C GLY A 83 14.29 -4.23 11.23
N GLN A 84 14.85 -4.46 10.04
CA GLN A 84 15.97 -3.70 9.48
C GLN A 84 15.46 -2.46 8.74
N THR A 85 16.35 -1.52 8.39
CA THR A 85 16.02 -0.46 7.43
C THR A 85 15.45 -1.08 6.16
N ALA A 86 14.31 -0.57 5.71
CA ALA A 86 13.59 -1.09 4.56
C ALA A 86 14.35 -0.83 3.26
N ALA A 87 14.41 -1.85 2.41
CA ALA A 87 14.88 -1.76 1.04
C ALA A 87 14.03 -2.67 0.15
N PRO A 88 13.72 -2.29 -1.10
CA PRO A 88 12.85 -3.08 -1.98
C PRO A 88 13.39 -4.49 -2.29
N SER A 89 14.70 -4.71 -2.18
CA SER A 89 15.34 -6.02 -2.43
C SER A 89 15.25 -7.00 -1.26
N GLN A 90 14.60 -6.63 -0.16
CA GLN A 90 14.44 -7.49 1.02
C GLN A 90 13.23 -8.42 0.89
N GLY A 91 13.16 -9.39 1.80
CA GLY A 91 11.97 -10.22 1.97
C GLY A 91 10.76 -9.41 2.45
N GLY A 92 9.58 -10.00 2.25
CA GLY A 92 8.28 -9.40 2.55
C GLY A 92 7.19 -10.46 2.68
N TYR A 93 5.94 -10.02 2.69
CA TYR A 93 4.78 -10.90 2.72
C TYR A 93 4.47 -11.38 1.31
N VAL A 94 4.16 -12.66 1.17
CA VAL A 94 3.66 -13.21 -0.09
C VAL A 94 2.15 -13.30 0.03
N LEU A 95 1.43 -12.61 -0.85
CA LEU A 95 -0.03 -12.67 -0.92
C LEU A 95 -0.44 -13.51 -2.13
N GLU A 96 -1.22 -14.55 -1.88
CA GLU A 96 -1.89 -15.35 -2.90
C GLU A 96 -2.91 -14.51 -3.69
N PRO A 97 -3.39 -15.00 -4.85
CA PRO A 97 -4.41 -14.31 -5.64
C PRO A 97 -5.61 -13.89 -4.79
N TRP A 98 -5.93 -12.59 -4.82
CA TRP A 98 -7.06 -12.00 -4.08
C TRP A 98 -6.96 -12.08 -2.54
N GLU A 99 -5.82 -12.50 -1.99
CA GLU A 99 -5.61 -12.61 -0.56
C GLU A 99 -5.62 -11.23 0.12
N THR A 100 -6.19 -11.18 1.32
CA THR A 100 -6.05 -10.05 2.24
C THR A 100 -5.32 -10.49 3.50
N ALA A 101 -4.27 -9.78 3.86
CA ALA A 101 -3.50 -10.00 5.08
C ALA A 101 -3.52 -8.74 5.96
N GLU A 102 -3.64 -8.93 7.28
CA GLU A 102 -3.58 -7.84 8.26
C GLU A 102 -2.31 -7.96 9.09
N ILE A 103 -1.45 -6.93 9.02
CA ILE A 103 -0.15 -6.89 9.67
C ILE A 103 -0.23 -5.94 10.86
N ALA A 104 -0.19 -6.49 12.07
CA ALA A 104 -0.39 -5.73 13.31
C ALA A 104 0.90 -5.23 13.97
N GLY A 105 2.08 -5.54 13.42
CA GLY A 105 3.35 -5.17 14.03
C GLY A 105 4.59 -5.76 13.36
N TRP A 106 5.76 -5.32 13.81
CA TRP A 106 7.05 -5.91 13.41
C TRP A 106 7.21 -7.30 14.01
N ARG A 107 7.61 -8.28 13.20
CA ARG A 107 7.91 -9.63 13.70
C ARG A 107 9.20 -9.64 14.52
N LYS A 108 9.10 -10.12 15.76
CA LYS A 108 10.25 -10.43 16.63
C LYS A 108 10.62 -11.92 16.56
N SER A 109 9.62 -12.78 16.44
CA SER A 109 9.75 -14.23 16.24
C SER A 109 8.56 -14.75 15.42
N LEU A 110 8.38 -16.07 15.33
CA LEU A 110 7.18 -16.65 14.72
C LEU A 110 5.91 -16.31 15.51
N ASP A 111 6.04 -16.17 16.83
CA ASP A 111 4.92 -16.01 17.77
C ASP A 111 4.84 -14.59 18.38
N ASP A 112 5.94 -13.82 18.36
CA ASP A 112 6.00 -12.49 18.97
C ASP A 112 5.99 -11.37 17.93
N ILE A 113 5.10 -10.39 18.14
CA ILE A 113 5.03 -9.15 17.36
C ILE A 113 5.24 -7.92 18.26
N ALA A 114 5.97 -6.93 17.77
CA ALA A 114 5.97 -5.58 18.32
C ALA A 114 4.87 -4.78 17.61
N GLN A 115 3.80 -4.47 18.33
CA GLN A 115 2.61 -3.84 17.75
C GLN A 115 2.93 -2.46 17.16
N PHE A 116 2.27 -2.12 16.05
CA PHE A 116 2.28 -0.76 15.55
C PHE A 116 1.41 0.13 16.44
N VAL A 117 1.96 1.27 16.84
CA VAL A 117 1.30 2.24 17.73
C VAL A 117 1.64 3.64 17.24
N PHE A 118 0.66 4.53 17.20
CA PHE A 118 0.92 5.94 16.96
C PHE A 118 1.58 6.57 18.19
N THR A 119 2.68 7.28 18.00
CA THR A 119 3.43 7.90 19.10
C THR A 119 4.17 9.14 18.60
N ASP A 120 4.68 9.94 19.52
CA ASP A 120 5.49 11.11 19.18
C ASP A 120 6.83 10.67 18.57
N LEU A 121 7.38 11.49 17.67
CA LEU A 121 8.60 11.19 16.92
C LEU A 121 9.77 10.67 17.79
N PRO A 122 10.11 11.28 18.96
CA PRO A 122 11.21 10.79 19.81
C PRO A 122 10.98 9.37 20.35
N ASP A 123 9.72 8.95 20.46
CA ASP A 123 9.31 7.67 21.00
C ASP A 123 9.10 6.59 19.92
N SER A 124 9.14 6.98 18.65
CA SER A 124 9.05 6.06 17.52
C SER A 124 10.18 5.02 17.56
N TYR A 125 9.87 3.81 17.08
CA TYR A 125 10.86 2.72 17.03
C TYR A 125 12.07 3.09 16.15
N ALA A 126 11.82 3.76 15.02
CA ALA A 126 12.85 4.22 14.11
C ALA A 126 13.77 5.27 14.75
N ALA A 127 13.23 6.28 15.46
CA ALA A 127 14.04 7.25 16.18
C ALA A 127 14.88 6.61 17.29
N ARG A 128 14.30 5.71 18.09
CA ARG A 128 14.99 4.99 19.17
C ARG A 128 16.10 4.06 18.65
N THR A 129 16.04 3.65 17.40
CA THR A 129 17.04 2.79 16.74
C THR A 129 18.00 3.57 15.82
N GLY A 130 17.95 4.91 15.85
CA GLY A 130 18.88 5.77 15.12
C GLY A 130 18.60 5.87 13.61
N ARG A 131 17.35 5.70 13.19
CA ARG A 131 16.90 5.71 11.78
C ARG A 131 15.86 6.81 11.56
N PRO A 132 16.26 8.10 11.46
CA PRO A 132 15.29 9.21 11.43
C PRO A 132 14.67 9.45 10.04
N ALA A 133 15.08 8.74 9.00
CA ALA A 133 14.50 8.87 7.67
C ALA A 133 13.15 8.14 7.60
N ASP A 134 12.17 8.73 6.90
CA ASP A 134 10.86 8.16 6.62
C ASP A 134 9.98 7.83 7.85
N VAL A 135 10.25 8.45 9.00
CA VAL A 135 9.38 8.29 10.18
C VAL A 135 8.01 8.90 9.92
N GLY A 136 6.96 8.15 10.26
CA GLY A 136 5.57 8.49 9.97
C GLY A 136 5.09 7.99 8.60
N VAL A 137 5.95 7.35 7.80
CA VAL A 137 5.60 6.83 6.48
C VAL A 137 5.28 5.33 6.55
N VAL A 138 4.12 4.95 6.01
CA VAL A 138 3.78 3.55 5.71
C VAL A 138 3.83 3.38 4.20
N GLY A 139 4.62 2.42 3.72
CA GLY A 139 4.83 2.21 2.29
C GLY A 139 5.06 0.75 1.93
N VAL A 140 4.78 0.41 0.67
CA VAL A 140 5.00 -0.93 0.13
C VAL A 140 5.75 -0.89 -1.19
N ALA A 141 6.66 -1.84 -1.39
CA ALA A 141 7.13 -2.23 -2.71
C ALA A 141 6.48 -3.56 -3.10
N VAL A 142 5.83 -3.60 -4.27
CA VAL A 142 5.06 -4.76 -4.73
C VAL A 142 5.73 -5.36 -5.97
N PHE A 143 5.97 -6.67 -5.94
CA PHE A 143 6.62 -7.40 -7.02
C PHE A 143 5.73 -8.55 -7.45
N ARG A 144 5.52 -8.69 -8.76
CA ARG A 144 4.90 -9.88 -9.33
C ARG A 144 5.86 -11.05 -9.27
N GLU A 145 5.32 -12.25 -9.12
CA GLU A 145 6.10 -13.46 -9.29
C GLU A 145 6.71 -13.53 -10.70
N ARG A 146 7.97 -13.98 -10.78
CA ARG A 146 8.63 -14.19 -12.07
C ARG A 146 8.08 -15.46 -12.71
N GLU A 147 7.35 -15.31 -13.81
CA GLU A 147 6.97 -16.45 -14.66
C GLU A 147 8.23 -17.08 -15.28
N VAL A 148 8.56 -18.30 -14.85
CA VAL A 148 9.52 -19.14 -15.56
C VAL A 148 8.75 -19.94 -16.59
N ARG A 149 8.76 -19.50 -17.85
CA ARG A 149 8.19 -20.31 -18.94
C ARG A 149 8.96 -21.63 -19.04
N PRO A 150 8.30 -22.80 -18.95
CA PRO A 150 8.98 -24.06 -19.17
C PRO A 150 9.58 -24.06 -20.58
N VAL A 151 10.90 -24.24 -20.68
CA VAL A 151 11.54 -24.53 -21.96
C VAL A 151 11.35 -26.02 -22.18
N TYR A 152 10.36 -26.39 -23.00
CA TYR A 152 10.28 -27.77 -23.49
C TYR A 152 11.43 -27.97 -24.49
N ALA A 153 12.35 -28.88 -24.16
CA ALA A 153 13.44 -29.32 -25.02
C ALA A 153 12.98 -30.50 -25.89
#